data_AF-A0A3D5ZBJ9-F1
#
_entry.id   AF-A0A3D5ZBJ9-F1
#
_cell.length_a   1.000
_cell.length_b   1.000
_cell.length_c   1.000
_cell.angle_alpha   90.00
_cell.angle_beta   90.00
_cell.angle_gamma   90.00
#
_symmetry.space_group_name_H-M   'P 1'
#
loop_
_entity.id
_entity.type
_entity.pdbx_description
1 polymer ?
#
loop_
_entity_poly.entity_id
_entity_poly.type
_entity_poly.pdbx_seq_one_letter_code
_entity_poly.pdbx_strand_id
1 'polypeptide(L)'
;MYSFLKILKKSSGKYKIVSGLSSLTAIASLFYNDFNTGYLILIPAGIVGIGYGYIPLYKKNLRSIPFIKVFIIALVWVWVTTVFPIYINFEAFNIGHLMLISSQLLFLVGITVLFDIRDLKHDSSMLRTIPQTIGIRSTQRLSLTLITLSSILILVSICNSDSSRFIFPIVLTSLFSLAVASVSGEKRSYHYYTIIADGVLLFQGIIVLAFL
;
A
#
# COMPACT_ATOMS: atom_id res chain seq x y z
N MET A 1 1.53 -17.05 -18.10
CA MET A 1 1.64 -16.32 -19.39
C MET A 1 0.34 -16.39 -20.23
N TYR A 2 -0.21 -17.58 -20.52
CA TYR A 2 -1.39 -17.74 -21.39
C TYR A 2 -2.68 -17.05 -20.87
N SER A 3 -2.92 -17.07 -19.55
CA SER A 3 -4.06 -16.38 -18.93
C SER A 3 -3.96 -14.85 -19.00
N PHE A 4 -2.74 -14.30 -18.99
CA PHE A 4 -2.49 -12.85 -19.05
C PHE A 4 -2.81 -12.29 -20.44
N LEU A 5 -2.37 -12.99 -21.49
CA LEU A 5 -2.66 -12.64 -22.88
C LEU A 5 -4.17 -12.66 -23.17
N LYS A 6 -4.93 -13.57 -22.54
CA LYS A 6 -6.39 -13.65 -22.70
C LYS A 6 -7.12 -12.48 -22.03
N ILE A 7 -6.64 -12.02 -20.87
CA ILE A 7 -7.16 -10.84 -20.15
C ILE A 7 -6.84 -9.56 -20.93
N LEU A 8 -5.62 -9.41 -21.45
CA LEU A 8 -5.27 -8.32 -22.36
C LEU A 8 -6.15 -8.35 -23.62
N LYS A 9 -6.41 -9.52 -24.21
CA LYS A 9 -7.29 -9.61 -25.39
C LYS A 9 -8.74 -9.16 -25.10
N LYS A 10 -9.21 -9.34 -23.85
CA LYS A 10 -10.58 -9.01 -23.41
C LYS A 10 -10.74 -7.60 -22.80
N SER A 11 -9.67 -6.89 -22.47
CA SER A 11 -9.76 -5.54 -21.87
C SER A 11 -10.08 -4.47 -22.92
N SER A 12 -10.83 -3.44 -22.51
CA SER A 12 -11.12 -2.29 -23.38
C SER A 12 -9.83 -1.57 -23.77
N GLY A 13 -9.81 -0.92 -24.95
CA GLY A 13 -8.62 -0.26 -25.48
C GLY A 13 -8.02 0.79 -24.53
N LYS A 14 -8.87 1.46 -23.74
CA LYS A 14 -8.44 2.46 -22.73
C LYS A 14 -7.54 1.84 -21.64
N TYR A 15 -7.85 0.64 -21.16
CA TYR A 15 -7.02 -0.04 -20.14
C TYR A 15 -5.64 -0.44 -20.69
N LYS A 16 -5.56 -0.82 -21.96
CA LYS A 16 -4.28 -1.16 -22.61
C LYS A 16 -3.38 0.05 -22.75
N ILE A 17 -3.97 1.20 -23.10
CA ILE A 17 -3.24 2.46 -23.23
C ILE A 17 -2.70 2.90 -21.87
N VAL A 18 -3.51 2.87 -20.81
CA VAL A 18 -3.07 3.27 -19.46
C VAL A 18 -2.00 2.33 -18.90
N SER A 19 -2.16 1.01 -19.05
CA SER A 19 -1.14 0.04 -18.63
C SER A 19 0.14 0.12 -19.47
N GLY A 20 0.01 0.38 -20.77
CA GLY A 20 1.13 0.66 -21.66
C GLY A 20 1.89 1.91 -21.24
N LEU A 21 1.21 3.03 -21.00
CA LEU A 21 1.85 4.28 -20.57
C LEU A 21 2.57 4.10 -19.22
N SER A 22 1.91 3.49 -18.23
CA SER A 22 2.49 3.29 -16.89
C SER A 22 3.69 2.36 -16.87
N SER A 23 3.67 1.30 -17.71
CA SER A 23 4.85 0.44 -17.88
C SER A 23 5.98 1.16 -18.63
N LEU A 24 5.65 1.97 -19.64
CA LEU A 24 6.64 2.74 -20.39
C LEU A 24 7.30 3.83 -19.52
N THR A 25 6.53 4.53 -18.68
CA THR A 25 7.08 5.52 -17.73
C THR A 25 7.95 4.86 -16.66
N ALA A 26 7.55 3.69 -16.16
CA ALA A 26 8.36 2.92 -15.21
C ALA A 26 9.68 2.43 -15.82
N ILE A 27 9.67 2.04 -17.09
CA ILE A 27 10.89 1.65 -17.82
C ILE A 27 11.75 2.90 -18.07
N ALA A 28 11.16 4.00 -18.56
CA ALA A 28 11.88 5.24 -18.82
C ALA A 28 12.53 5.82 -17.55
N SER A 29 11.88 5.70 -16.38
CA SER A 29 12.46 6.17 -15.12
C SER A 29 13.69 5.36 -14.68
N LEU A 30 13.86 4.11 -15.13
CA LEU A 30 15.07 3.32 -14.89
C LEU A 30 16.26 3.80 -15.75
N PHE A 31 16.00 4.46 -16.88
CA PHE A 31 17.02 4.99 -17.79
C PHE A 31 17.29 6.49 -17.62
N TYR A 32 16.48 7.19 -16.83
CA TYR A 32 16.63 8.62 -16.58
C TYR A 32 17.78 8.94 -15.62
N ASN A 33 18.13 8.01 -14.72
CA ASN A 33 19.35 8.07 -13.92
C ASN A 33 20.35 7.05 -14.47
N ASP A 34 21.65 7.35 -14.41
CA ASP A 34 22.71 6.34 -14.62
C ASP A 34 22.35 5.09 -13.81
N PHE A 35 22.22 3.96 -14.49
CA PHE A 35 21.62 2.74 -13.95
C PHE A 35 22.40 2.26 -12.71
N ASN A 36 21.97 2.70 -11.53
CA ASN A 36 22.61 2.35 -10.27
C ASN A 36 22.25 0.90 -9.93
N THR A 37 23.24 0.07 -9.58
CA THR A 37 23.01 -1.30 -9.08
C THR A 37 22.04 -1.34 -7.90
N GLY A 38 21.84 -0.21 -7.20
CA GLY A 38 20.82 -0.02 -6.18
C GLY A 38 19.39 -0.38 -6.61
N TYR A 39 19.01 -0.20 -7.87
CA TYR A 39 17.66 -0.51 -8.38
C TYR A 39 17.33 -2.01 -8.38
N LEU A 40 18.34 -2.89 -8.31
CA LEU A 40 18.14 -4.35 -8.28
C LEU A 40 17.35 -4.82 -7.04
N ILE A 41 17.35 -4.04 -5.96
CA ILE A 41 16.55 -4.35 -4.76
C ILE A 41 15.04 -4.32 -5.02
N LEU A 42 14.57 -3.77 -6.14
CA LEU A 42 13.16 -3.79 -6.55
C LEU A 42 12.74 -5.12 -7.19
N ILE A 43 13.68 -5.98 -7.60
CA ILE A 43 13.39 -7.26 -8.26
C ILE A 43 12.51 -8.15 -7.37
N PRO A 44 12.80 -8.38 -6.08
CA PRO A 44 11.91 -9.14 -5.20
C PRO A 44 10.48 -8.58 -5.15
N ALA A 45 10.32 -7.26 -5.06
CA ALA A 45 9.00 -6.62 -5.07
C ALA A 45 8.27 -6.84 -6.41
N GLY A 46 8.99 -6.77 -7.53
CA GLY A 46 8.46 -7.09 -8.86
C GLY A 46 8.02 -8.55 -8.98
N ILE A 47 8.82 -9.50 -8.49
CA ILE A 47 8.50 -10.93 -8.46
C ILE A 47 7.25 -11.18 -7.61
N VAL A 48 7.18 -10.60 -6.41
CA VAL A 48 6.01 -10.75 -5.53
C VAL A 48 4.78 -10.10 -6.16
N GLY A 49 4.90 -8.92 -6.78
CA GLY A 49 3.80 -8.23 -7.45
C GLY A 49 3.23 -9.00 -8.64
N ILE A 50 4.11 -9.59 -9.47
CA ILE A 50 3.69 -10.49 -10.55
C ILE A 50 3.10 -11.79 -9.96
N GLY A 51 3.80 -12.38 -8.99
CA GLY A 51 3.41 -13.63 -8.35
C GLY A 51 2.04 -13.57 -7.69
N TYR A 52 1.72 -12.44 -7.07
CA TYR A 52 0.45 -12.17 -6.40
C TYR A 52 -0.78 -12.48 -7.25
N GLY A 53 -0.73 -12.12 -8.55
CA GLY A 53 -1.82 -12.33 -9.49
C GLY A 53 -1.76 -13.65 -10.25
N TYR A 54 -0.58 -14.25 -10.41
CA TYR A 54 -0.34 -15.29 -11.44
C TYR A 54 0.25 -16.61 -10.94
N ILE A 55 0.83 -16.67 -9.73
CA ILE A 55 1.36 -17.92 -9.18
C ILE A 55 0.21 -18.61 -8.41
N PRO A 56 -0.27 -19.78 -8.88
CA PRO A 56 -1.27 -20.53 -8.14
C PRO A 56 -0.62 -21.24 -6.95
N LEU A 57 -1.03 -20.89 -5.74
CA LEU A 57 -0.75 -21.63 -4.51
C LEU A 57 -1.97 -22.51 -4.22
N TYR A 58 -1.82 -23.84 -4.26
CA TYR A 58 -2.91 -24.79 -3.99
C TYR A 58 -4.20 -24.53 -4.80
N LYS A 59 -4.06 -24.39 -6.13
CA LYS A 59 -5.17 -24.14 -7.09
C LYS A 59 -5.87 -22.77 -6.97
N LYS A 60 -5.36 -21.88 -6.11
CA LYS A 60 -5.87 -20.50 -5.93
C LYS A 60 -4.71 -19.50 -6.05
N ASN A 61 -4.95 -18.33 -6.63
CA ASN A 61 -3.90 -17.30 -6.69
C ASN A 61 -3.73 -16.65 -5.31
N LEU A 62 -2.55 -16.13 -4.96
CA LEU A 62 -2.33 -15.48 -3.65
C LEU A 62 -3.34 -14.34 -3.42
N ARG A 63 -3.71 -13.61 -4.48
CA ARG A 63 -4.78 -12.61 -4.46
C ARG A 63 -6.13 -13.11 -3.94
N SER A 64 -6.42 -14.40 -4.13
CA SER A 64 -7.70 -15.00 -3.73
C SER A 64 -7.70 -15.57 -2.31
N ILE A 65 -6.56 -15.51 -1.61
CA ILE A 65 -6.47 -15.93 -0.21
C ILE A 65 -6.81 -14.69 0.67
N PRO A 66 -7.91 -14.73 1.42
CA PRO A 66 -8.26 -13.65 2.35
C PRO A 66 -7.14 -13.47 3.38
N PHE A 67 -7.06 -12.28 3.99
CA PHE A 67 -6.02 -11.87 4.96
C PHE A 67 -4.62 -11.73 4.35
N ILE A 68 -4.07 -12.77 3.74
CA ILE A 68 -2.70 -12.78 3.18
C ILE A 68 -2.55 -11.69 2.12
N LYS A 69 -3.59 -11.46 1.31
CA LYS A 69 -3.58 -10.42 0.28
C LYS A 69 -3.25 -9.02 0.83
N VAL A 70 -3.74 -8.69 2.03
CA VAL A 70 -3.54 -7.40 2.68
C VAL A 70 -2.07 -7.21 3.04
N PHE A 71 -1.47 -8.24 3.65
CA PHE A 71 -0.05 -8.22 4.03
C PHE A 71 0.88 -8.18 2.82
N ILE A 72 0.58 -8.93 1.75
CA ILE A 72 1.41 -8.90 0.53
C ILE A 72 1.39 -7.51 -0.09
N ILE A 73 0.21 -6.90 -0.23
CA ILE A 73 0.10 -5.53 -0.78
C ILE A 73 0.90 -4.57 0.09
N ALA A 74 0.69 -4.58 1.40
CA ALA A 74 1.40 -3.68 2.31
C ALA A 74 2.92 -3.87 2.25
N LEU A 75 3.42 -5.12 2.21
CA LEU A 75 4.85 -5.41 2.12
C LEU A 75 5.46 -4.90 0.82
N VAL A 76 4.82 -5.13 -0.33
CA VAL A 76 5.30 -4.63 -1.62
C VAL A 76 5.35 -3.10 -1.61
N TRP A 77 4.33 -2.44 -1.05
CA TRP A 77 4.31 -0.99 -0.93
C TRP A 77 5.44 -0.47 -0.05
N VAL A 78 5.59 -0.97 1.19
CA VAL A 78 6.68 -0.56 2.10
C VAL A 78 8.05 -0.80 1.47
N TRP A 79 8.22 -1.91 0.76
CA TRP A 79 9.48 -2.23 0.09
C TRP A 79 9.86 -1.14 -0.93
N VAL A 80 8.89 -0.68 -1.72
CA VAL A 80 9.11 0.31 -2.77
C VAL A 80 9.16 1.74 -2.21
N THR A 81 8.30 2.09 -1.25
CA THR A 81 8.17 3.48 -0.78
C THR A 81 9.05 3.82 0.42
N THR A 82 9.63 2.82 1.10
CA THR A 82 10.41 3.05 2.32
C THR A 82 11.75 2.33 2.29
N VAL A 83 11.76 1.00 2.10
CA VAL A 83 13.01 0.22 2.11
C VAL A 83 13.93 0.64 0.96
N PHE A 84 13.37 0.77 -0.24
CA PHE A 84 14.15 1.15 -1.43
C PHE A 84 14.81 2.54 -1.30
N PRO A 85 14.10 3.62 -0.90
CA PRO A 85 14.72 4.92 -0.66
C PRO A 85 15.80 4.91 0.43
N ILE A 86 15.61 4.17 1.54
CA ILE A 86 16.64 4.04 2.59
C ILE A 86 17.90 3.39 1.99
N TYR A 87 17.71 2.32 1.22
CA TYR A 87 18.80 1.56 0.60
C TYR A 87 19.59 2.38 -0.42
N ILE A 88 18.91 3.14 -1.29
CA ILE A 88 19.59 3.90 -2.36
C ILE A 88 20.39 5.10 -1.84
N ASN A 89 20.04 5.61 -0.66
CA ASN A 89 20.80 6.66 0.02
C ASN A 89 22.02 6.11 0.80
N PHE A 90 22.33 4.81 0.65
CA PHE A 90 23.48 4.11 1.27
C PHE A 90 23.57 4.29 2.80
N GLU A 91 22.45 4.53 3.47
CA GLU A 91 22.44 4.67 4.91
C GLU A 91 22.56 3.29 5.58
N ALA A 92 23.42 3.20 6.59
CA ALA A 92 23.48 2.01 7.43
C ALA A 92 22.12 1.83 8.12
N PHE A 93 21.56 0.62 8.02
CA PHE A 93 20.32 0.29 8.72
C PHE A 93 20.48 0.54 10.22
N ASN A 94 19.58 1.34 10.78
CA ASN A 94 19.58 1.70 12.20
C ASN A 94 18.18 1.48 12.79
N ILE A 95 18.04 1.70 14.09
CA ILE A 95 16.76 1.49 14.78
C ILE A 95 15.66 2.42 14.27
N GLY A 96 15.99 3.67 13.91
CA GLY A 96 15.04 4.63 13.34
C GLY A 96 14.46 4.15 12.01
N HIS A 97 15.31 3.57 11.14
CA HIS A 97 14.88 2.94 9.90
C HIS A 97 13.90 1.78 10.14
N LEU A 98 14.18 0.93 11.14
CA LEU A 98 13.28 -0.17 11.50
C LEU A 98 11.93 0.35 12.03
N MET A 99 11.94 1.41 12.84
CA MET A 99 10.72 2.06 13.34
C MET A 99 9.90 2.66 12.20
N LEU A 100 10.55 3.34 11.24
CA LEU A 100 9.92 3.90 10.05
C LEU A 100 9.29 2.81 9.18
N ILE A 101 10.02 1.72 8.89
CA ILE A 101 9.50 0.59 8.12
C ILE A 101 8.29 -0.04 8.81
N SER A 102 8.38 -0.22 10.13
CA SER A 102 7.29 -0.80 10.93
C SER A 102 6.07 0.12 10.95
N SER A 103 6.26 1.44 11.09
CA SER A 103 5.15 2.39 11.05
C SER A 103 4.46 2.42 9.69
N GLN A 104 5.23 2.41 8.59
CA GLN A 104 4.66 2.39 7.23
C GLN A 104 3.93 1.08 6.94
N LEU A 105 4.44 -0.06 7.45
CA LEU A 105 3.77 -1.35 7.30
C LEU A 105 2.41 -1.36 8.02
N LEU A 106 2.36 -0.93 9.28
CA LEU A 106 1.12 -0.85 10.05
C LEU A 106 0.10 0.09 9.38
N PHE A 107 0.58 1.23 8.88
CA PHE A 107 -0.25 2.18 8.16
C PHE A 107 -0.88 1.55 6.92
N LEU A 108 -0.06 0.95 6.05
CA LEU A 108 -0.51 0.33 4.81
C LEU A 108 -1.44 -0.85 5.06
N VAL A 109 -1.19 -1.68 6.07
CA VAL A 109 -2.16 -2.72 6.48
C VAL A 109 -3.47 -2.07 6.94
N GLY A 110 -3.41 -1.02 7.76
CA GLY A 110 -4.60 -0.29 8.23
C GLY A 110 -5.47 0.25 7.09
N ILE A 111 -4.87 0.86 6.08
CA ILE A 111 -5.59 1.38 4.90
C ILE A 111 -6.09 0.24 4.01
N THR A 112 -5.25 -0.75 3.71
CA THR A 112 -5.62 -1.84 2.77
C THR A 112 -6.75 -2.73 3.30
N VAL A 113 -6.89 -2.86 4.63
CA VAL A 113 -8.04 -3.53 5.25
C VAL A 113 -9.37 -2.84 4.90
N LEU A 114 -9.39 -1.52 4.68
CA LEU A 114 -10.60 -0.80 4.28
C LEU A 114 -11.10 -1.23 2.90
N PHE A 115 -10.21 -1.70 2.01
CA PHE A 115 -10.61 -2.21 0.69
C PHE A 115 -11.37 -3.52 0.78
N ASP A 116 -11.14 -4.33 1.82
CA ASP A 116 -11.98 -5.51 2.06
C ASP A 116 -13.41 -5.12 2.44
N ILE A 117 -13.62 -3.98 3.12
CA ILE A 117 -14.96 -3.47 3.44
C ILE A 117 -15.67 -3.01 2.15
N ARG A 118 -14.94 -2.37 1.24
CA ARG A 118 -15.46 -1.96 -0.07
C ARG A 118 -15.93 -3.16 -0.88
N ASP A 119 -15.10 -4.20 -0.95
CA ASP A 119 -15.30 -5.34 -1.84
C ASP A 119 -16.36 -6.33 -1.31
N LEU A 120 -16.79 -6.17 -0.05
CA LEU A 120 -17.76 -7.05 0.62
C LEU A 120 -19.07 -7.27 -0.17
N LYS A 121 -19.55 -6.28 -0.93
CA LYS A 121 -20.78 -6.42 -1.75
C LYS A 121 -20.62 -7.33 -2.96
N HIS A 122 -19.39 -7.50 -3.44
CA HIS A 122 -19.06 -8.25 -4.65
C HIS A 122 -18.35 -9.57 -4.33
N ASP A 123 -17.76 -9.67 -3.15
CA ASP A 123 -17.09 -10.87 -2.67
C ASP A 123 -18.09 -11.97 -2.33
N SER A 124 -17.85 -13.18 -2.87
CA SER A 124 -18.60 -14.37 -2.45
C SER A 124 -18.44 -14.62 -0.95
N SER A 125 -19.47 -15.15 -0.30
CA SER A 125 -19.44 -15.53 1.12
C SER A 125 -18.37 -16.59 1.46
N MET A 126 -17.90 -17.35 0.47
CA MET A 126 -16.84 -18.36 0.63
C MET A 126 -15.42 -17.77 0.70
N LEU A 127 -15.23 -16.49 0.40
CA LEU A 127 -13.90 -15.86 0.42
C LEU A 127 -13.38 -15.65 1.84
N ARG A 128 -14.24 -15.56 2.86
CA ARG A 128 -13.87 -15.34 4.28
C ARG A 128 -12.91 -14.16 4.49
N THR A 129 -13.21 -13.00 3.91
CA THR A 129 -12.41 -11.77 4.11
C THR A 129 -12.47 -11.28 5.56
N ILE A 130 -11.62 -10.30 5.92
CA ILE A 130 -11.58 -9.74 7.29
C ILE A 130 -12.99 -9.26 7.73
N PRO A 131 -13.71 -8.42 6.98
CA PRO A 131 -15.05 -8.00 7.39
C PRO A 131 -16.10 -9.12 7.36
N GLN A 132 -15.90 -10.19 6.60
CA GLN A 132 -16.78 -11.38 6.65
C GLN A 132 -16.53 -12.25 7.90
N THR A 133 -15.34 -12.19 8.50
CA THR A 133 -14.97 -13.02 9.66
C THR A 133 -15.17 -12.33 11.00
N ILE A 134 -14.76 -11.06 11.12
CA ILE A 134 -14.85 -10.29 12.37
C ILE A 134 -15.95 -9.21 12.35
N GLY A 135 -16.60 -9.03 11.20
CA GLY A 135 -17.62 -7.99 10.97
C GLY A 135 -17.03 -6.64 10.56
N ILE A 136 -17.86 -5.82 9.91
CA ILE A 136 -17.47 -4.49 9.39
C ILE A 136 -16.97 -3.58 10.52
N ARG A 137 -17.70 -3.48 11.64
CA ARG A 137 -17.32 -2.61 12.77
C ARG A 137 -15.98 -3.00 13.40
N SER A 138 -15.68 -4.29 13.50
CA SER A 138 -14.40 -4.76 14.05
C SER A 138 -13.27 -4.53 13.05
N THR A 139 -13.54 -4.66 11.75
CA THR A 139 -12.58 -4.35 10.68
C THR A 139 -12.22 -2.87 10.66
N GLN A 140 -13.20 -1.99 10.89
CA GLN A 140 -12.97 -0.55 11.06
C GLN A 140 -12.13 -0.25 12.29
N ARG A 141 -12.47 -0.86 13.44
CA ARG A 141 -11.67 -0.70 14.66
C ARG A 141 -10.24 -1.20 14.46
N LEU A 142 -10.04 -2.33 13.79
CA LEU A 142 -8.72 -2.84 13.44
C LEU A 142 -7.93 -1.83 12.60
N SER A 143 -8.55 -1.27 11.56
CA SER A 143 -7.93 -0.21 10.73
C SER A 143 -7.54 1.00 11.56
N LEU A 144 -8.45 1.51 12.41
CA LEU A 144 -8.19 2.63 13.32
C LEU A 144 -7.01 2.32 14.26
N THR A 145 -7.02 1.16 14.92
CA THR A 145 -5.94 0.76 15.83
C THR A 145 -4.59 0.68 15.12
N LEU A 146 -4.54 0.11 13.91
CA LEU A 146 -3.31 0.01 13.13
C LEU A 146 -2.76 1.38 12.71
N ILE A 147 -3.64 2.29 12.27
CA ILE A 147 -3.25 3.66 11.90
C ILE A 147 -2.78 4.42 13.14
N THR A 148 -3.45 4.27 14.29
CA THR A 148 -3.02 4.91 15.55
C THR A 148 -1.66 4.39 16.00
N LEU A 149 -1.44 3.07 15.98
CA LEU A 149 -0.14 2.48 16.33
C LEU A 149 0.98 2.94 15.39
N SER A 150 0.70 2.99 14.08
CA SER A 150 1.61 3.56 13.10
C SER A 150 1.97 5.01 13.44
N SER A 151 0.97 5.84 13.73
CA SER A 151 1.13 7.26 14.06
C SER A 151 1.99 7.47 15.31
N ILE A 152 1.81 6.64 16.34
CA ILE A 152 2.62 6.69 17.56
C ILE A 152 4.07 6.31 17.24
N LEU A 153 4.29 5.21 16.51
CA LEU A 153 5.64 4.75 16.18
C LEU A 153 6.44 5.77 15.39
N ILE A 154 5.83 6.41 14.39
CA ILE A 154 6.52 7.41 13.59
C ILE A 154 6.81 8.69 14.40
N LEU A 155 5.89 9.09 15.29
CA LEU A 155 6.12 10.23 16.20
C LEU A 155 7.29 9.96 17.14
N VAL A 156 7.36 8.76 17.74
CA VAL A 156 8.50 8.38 18.59
C VAL A 156 9.81 8.40 17.79
N SER A 157 9.80 7.87 16.56
CA SER A 157 10.99 7.90 15.69
C SER A 157 11.48 9.32 15.41
N ILE A 158 10.57 10.27 15.20
CA ILE A 158 10.90 11.67 14.90
C ILE A 158 11.32 12.42 16.15
N CYS A 159 10.70 12.19 17.31
CA CYS A 159 11.13 12.80 18.55
C CYS A 159 12.55 12.38 18.96
N ASN A 160 12.98 11.19 18.54
CA ASN A 160 14.34 10.69 18.73
C ASN A 160 15.34 11.16 17.64
N SER A 161 14.90 11.99 16.69
CA SER A 161 15.69 12.47 15.56
C SER A 161 15.61 13.99 15.44
N ASP A 162 16.57 14.64 14.76
CA ASP A 162 16.53 16.09 14.48
C ASP A 162 15.56 16.47 13.34
N SER A 163 14.39 15.82 13.30
CA SER A 163 13.42 15.86 12.19
C SER A 163 12.10 16.54 12.57
N SER A 164 12.13 17.48 13.52
CA SER A 164 10.95 18.14 14.09
C SER A 164 10.04 18.82 13.06
N ARG A 165 10.59 19.28 11.93
CA ARG A 165 9.83 19.84 10.80
C ARG A 165 8.76 18.89 10.24
N PHE A 166 8.92 17.58 10.42
CA PHE A 166 7.99 16.57 9.93
C PHE A 166 6.86 16.23 10.91
N ILE A 167 6.84 16.79 12.13
CA ILE A 167 5.79 16.50 13.12
C ILE A 167 4.41 16.95 12.60
N PHE A 168 4.30 18.19 12.15
CA PHE A 168 3.05 18.74 11.62
C PHE A 168 2.48 17.92 10.44
N PRO A 169 3.25 17.64 9.37
CA PRO A 169 2.74 16.85 8.24
C PRO A 169 2.27 15.44 8.65
N ILE A 170 2.94 14.80 9.61
CA ILE A 170 2.56 13.47 10.10
C ILE A 170 1.29 13.51 10.95
N VAL A 171 1.16 14.50 11.84
CA VAL A 171 -0.08 14.68 12.61
C VAL A 171 -1.25 14.93 11.65
N LEU A 172 -1.07 15.80 10.65
CA LEU A 172 -2.12 16.11 9.68
C LEU A 172 -2.55 14.87 8.87
N THR A 173 -1.59 14.10 8.36
CA THR A 173 -1.86 12.88 7.58
C THR A 173 -2.47 11.77 8.45
N SER A 174 -2.03 11.62 9.70
CA SER A 174 -2.63 10.66 10.64
C SER A 174 -4.10 10.99 10.95
N LEU A 175 -4.41 12.26 11.24
CA LEU A 175 -5.78 12.70 11.50
C LEU A 175 -6.68 12.49 10.28
N PHE A 176 -6.19 12.83 9.10
CA PHE A 176 -6.92 12.58 7.86
C PHE A 176 -7.18 11.09 7.64
N SER A 177 -6.16 10.25 7.83
CA SER A 177 -6.28 8.79 7.68
C SER A 177 -7.26 8.17 8.68
N LEU A 178 -7.25 8.63 9.94
CA LEU A 178 -8.20 8.21 10.96
C LEU A 178 -9.63 8.65 10.64
N ALA A 179 -9.80 9.88 10.14
CA ALA A 179 -11.10 10.37 9.68
C ALA A 179 -11.64 9.48 8.54
N VAL A 180 -10.81 9.14 7.55
CA VAL A 180 -11.18 8.21 6.48
C VAL A 180 -11.52 6.82 7.04
N ALA A 181 -10.69 6.24 7.90
CA ALA A 181 -10.97 4.92 8.48
C ALA A 181 -12.28 4.91 9.29
N SER A 182 -12.57 5.96 10.07
CA SER A 182 -13.77 6.05 10.91
C SER A 182 -15.08 6.17 10.13
N VAL A 183 -15.03 6.79 8.95
CA VAL A 183 -16.19 7.06 8.09
C VAL A 183 -16.43 5.95 7.07
N SER A 184 -15.47 5.01 6.94
CA SER A 184 -15.58 3.83 6.08
C SER A 184 -16.82 3.00 6.42
N GLY A 185 -17.22 2.08 5.54
CA GLY A 185 -18.39 1.23 5.75
C GLY A 185 -18.98 0.72 4.44
N GLU A 186 -19.82 -0.31 4.54
CA GLU A 186 -20.40 -0.99 3.37
C GLU A 186 -21.28 -0.08 2.52
N LYS A 187 -21.98 0.88 3.13
CA LYS A 187 -22.86 1.82 2.41
C LYS A 187 -22.10 2.92 1.64
N ARG A 188 -20.79 3.04 1.82
CA ARG A 188 -19.99 4.06 1.12
C ARG A 188 -19.88 3.73 -0.37
N SER A 189 -19.77 4.78 -1.18
CA SER A 189 -19.65 4.63 -2.64
C SER A 189 -18.29 4.06 -3.04
N TYR A 190 -18.21 3.45 -4.22
CA TYR A 190 -16.94 2.99 -4.78
C TYR A 190 -15.91 4.13 -4.92
N HIS A 191 -16.37 5.34 -5.26
CA HIS A 191 -15.53 6.53 -5.39
C HIS A 191 -14.91 6.98 -4.06
N TYR A 192 -15.61 6.79 -2.94
CA TYR A 192 -15.06 7.08 -1.62
C TYR A 192 -13.76 6.31 -1.38
N TYR A 193 -13.78 5.00 -1.63
CA TYR A 193 -12.57 4.18 -1.42
C TYR A 193 -11.48 4.48 -2.46
N THR A 194 -11.86 4.66 -3.72
CA THR A 194 -10.89 4.81 -4.82
C THR A 194 -10.24 6.19 -4.88
N ILE A 195 -10.94 7.24 -4.45
CA ILE A 195 -10.43 8.62 -4.48
C ILE A 195 -9.93 9.03 -3.11
N ILE A 196 -10.74 8.83 -2.07
CA ILE A 196 -10.41 9.33 -0.73
C ILE A 196 -9.50 8.33 0.00
N ALA A 197 -9.88 7.05 0.11
CA ALA A 197 -9.09 6.09 0.88
C ALA A 197 -7.75 5.73 0.20
N ASP A 198 -7.75 5.44 -1.11
CA ASP A 198 -6.51 5.29 -1.88
C ASP A 198 -5.71 6.61 -1.93
N GLY A 199 -6.40 7.75 -2.01
CA GLY A 199 -5.78 9.08 -2.06
C GLY A 199 -5.02 9.47 -0.79
N VAL A 200 -5.29 8.82 0.35
CA VAL A 200 -4.52 9.01 1.59
C VAL A 200 -3.02 8.77 1.34
N LEU A 201 -2.66 7.76 0.54
CA LEU A 201 -1.27 7.43 0.24
C LEU A 201 -0.56 8.57 -0.51
N LEU A 202 -1.24 9.15 -1.51
CA LEU A 202 -0.72 10.29 -2.25
C LEU A 202 -0.67 11.55 -1.39
N PHE A 203 -1.70 11.78 -0.59
CA PHE A 203 -1.78 12.90 0.33
C PHE A 203 -0.60 12.91 1.32
N GLN A 204 -0.25 11.75 1.88
CA GLN A 204 0.92 11.60 2.73
C GLN A 204 2.21 11.99 2.00
N GLY A 205 2.42 11.48 0.78
CA GLY A 205 3.59 11.82 -0.03
C GLY A 205 3.70 13.31 -0.33
N ILE A 206 2.61 13.93 -0.79
CA ILE A 206 2.56 15.36 -1.14
C ILE A 206 2.85 16.24 0.07
N ILE A 207 2.24 15.91 1.22
CA ILE A 207 2.43 16.70 2.44
C ILE A 207 3.86 16.61 2.94
N VAL A 208 4.49 15.44 2.91
CA VAL A 208 5.89 15.31 3.33
C VAL A 208 6.80 16.08 2.38
N LEU A 209 6.55 16.03 1.07
CA LEU A 209 7.30 16.78 0.05
C LEU A 209 7.20 18.29 0.23
N ALA A 210 6.06 18.81 0.68
CA ALA A 210 5.89 20.24 0.94
C ALA A 210 6.73 20.77 2.12
N PHE A 211 7.30 19.88 2.94
CA PHE A 211 8.10 20.20 4.12
C PHE A 211 9.56 19.72 4.02
N LEU A 212 9.97 19.19 2.86
CA LEU A 212 11.36 18.85 2.54
C LEU A 212 12.17 20.10 2.21
#